data_AF-A0A7S0AZW3-F1
#
_entry.id   AF-A0A7S0AZW3-F1
#
_cell.length_a   1.000
_cell.length_b   1.000
_cell.length_c   1.000
_cell.angle_alpha   90.00
_cell.angle_beta   90.00
_cell.angle_gamma   90.00
#
_symmetry.space_group_name_H-M   'P 1'
#
loop_
_entity.id
_entity.type
_entity.pdbx_description
1 polymer ?
#
loop_
_entity_poly.entity_id
_entity_poly.type
_entity_poly.pdbx_seq_one_letter_code
_entity_poly.pdbx_strand_id
1 'polypeptide(L)'
;MRHPNLVLFHGACMDFANQDLVLVLERVTGEDMVSFVLMPRANGEHTDSPAHCQLLLGICLALRYLHSRQPCIVHGDLKPSNIMVEQRSGGPHPRLLDFGFARRLTRAARPRG
;
A
#
# COMPACT_ATOMS: atom_id res chain seq x y z
N MET A 1 -0.08 13.29 2.73
CA MET A 1 -0.87 12.17 3.29
C MET A 1 0.04 11.37 4.20
N ARG A 2 -0.40 11.00 5.40
CA ARG A 2 0.39 10.20 6.34
C ARG A 2 -0.55 9.22 7.05
N HIS A 3 -0.24 7.94 6.97
CA HIS A 3 -1.00 6.86 7.59
C HIS A 3 -0.06 5.67 7.79
N PRO A 4 -0.13 4.93 8.92
CA PRO A 4 0.79 3.84 9.23
C PRO A 4 0.80 2.71 8.19
N ASN A 5 -0.30 2.50 7.47
CA ASN A 5 -0.41 1.48 6.41
C ASN A 5 -0.22 2.01 4.98
N LEU A 6 0.27 3.23 4.83
CA LEU A 6 0.67 3.80 3.54
C LEU A 6 2.19 3.99 3.53
N VAL A 7 2.82 3.82 2.38
CA VAL A 7 4.21 4.27 2.20
C VAL A 7 4.27 5.79 2.31
N LEU A 8 5.25 6.30 3.06
CA LEU A 8 5.48 7.72 3.14
C LEU A 8 6.22 8.22 1.90
N PHE A 9 5.70 9.27 1.28
CA PHE A 9 6.40 10.03 0.24
C PHE A 9 7.22 11.15 0.88
N HIS A 10 8.54 11.12 0.66
CA HIS A 10 9.46 12.12 1.17
C HIS A 10 9.58 13.32 0.21
N GLY A 11 9.58 13.08 -1.09
CA GLY A 11 9.72 14.12 -2.10
C GLY A 11 10.07 13.56 -3.48
N ALA A 12 10.32 14.43 -4.45
CA ALA A 12 10.75 14.04 -5.79
C ALA A 12 12.01 14.81 -6.20
N CYS A 13 12.85 14.18 -7.00
CA CYS A 13 13.96 14.80 -7.70
C CYS A 13 13.64 14.85 -9.20
N MET A 14 13.98 15.94 -9.86
CA MET A 14 13.80 16.10 -11.30
C MET A 14 15.14 16.47 -11.92
N ASP A 15 15.59 15.65 -12.86
CA ASP A 15 16.73 15.95 -13.71
C ASP A 15 16.22 16.46 -15.06
N PHE A 16 16.30 17.76 -15.27
CA PHE A 16 15.84 18.39 -16.51
C PHE A 16 16.72 18.05 -17.72
N ALA A 17 18.00 17.70 -17.51
CA ALA A 17 18.90 17.37 -18.60
C ALA A 17 18.57 15.99 -19.17
N ASN A 18 18.24 15.02 -18.30
CA ASN A 18 17.90 13.66 -18.69
C ASN A 18 16.38 13.40 -18.79
N GLN A 19 15.56 14.40 -18.43
CA GLN A 19 14.09 14.29 -18.33
C GLN A 19 13.61 13.21 -17.35
N ASP A 20 14.40 12.91 -16.33
CA ASP A 20 14.08 11.90 -15.32
C ASP A 20 13.33 12.50 -14.14
N LEU A 21 12.25 11.82 -13.72
CA LEU A 21 11.53 12.09 -12.49
C LEU A 21 11.72 10.92 -11.52
N VAL A 22 12.37 11.18 -10.39
CA VAL A 22 12.64 10.18 -9.35
C VAL A 22 11.80 10.49 -8.12
N LEU A 23 11.07 9.49 -7.62
CA LEU A 23 10.29 9.60 -6.39
C LEU A 23 11.08 9.04 -5.20
N VAL A 24 11.18 9.82 -4.13
CA VAL A 24 11.82 9.42 -2.88
C VAL A 24 10.73 8.98 -1.90
N LEU A 25 10.75 7.70 -1.54
CA LEU A 25 9.76 7.04 -0.69
C LEU A 25 10.44 6.45 0.55
N GLU A 26 9.65 6.22 1.60
CA GLU A 26 10.07 5.44 2.76
C GLU A 26 10.54 4.05 2.33
N ARG A 27 11.70 3.63 2.84
CA ARG A 27 12.19 2.27 2.63
C ARG A 27 11.40 1.31 3.51
N VAL A 28 10.62 0.43 2.89
CA VAL A 28 9.89 -0.63 3.60
C VAL A 28 10.79 -1.86 3.72
N THR A 29 11.16 -2.25 4.95
CA THR A 29 12.02 -3.42 5.22
C THR A 29 11.19 -4.67 5.46
N GLY A 30 10.39 -5.05 4.47
CA GLY A 30 9.48 -6.19 4.50
C GLY A 30 9.59 -7.05 3.25
N GLU A 31 8.68 -8.01 3.13
CA GLU A 31 8.48 -8.83 1.93
C GLU A 31 7.19 -8.44 1.20
N ASP A 32 6.99 -8.86 -0.03
CA ASP A 32 5.71 -8.64 -0.71
C ASP A 32 4.60 -9.51 -0.10
N MET A 33 3.35 -9.10 -0.32
CA MET A 33 2.18 -9.78 0.25
C MET A 33 2.09 -11.26 -0.14
N VAL A 34 2.52 -11.65 -1.35
CA VAL A 34 2.42 -13.03 -1.80
C VAL A 34 3.41 -13.89 -1.03
N SER A 35 4.66 -13.45 -0.91
CA SER A 35 5.68 -14.11 -0.09
C SER A 35 5.23 -14.27 1.36
N PHE A 36 4.69 -13.21 1.97
CA PHE A 36 4.20 -13.27 3.35
C PHE A 36 3.08 -14.29 3.55
N VAL A 37 2.10 -14.36 2.63
CA VAL A 37 0.95 -15.26 2.74
C VAL A 37 1.36 -16.72 2.51
N LEU A 38 2.32 -16.97 1.61
CA LEU A 38 2.82 -18.31 1.29
C LEU A 38 3.88 -18.81 2.27
N MET A 39 4.38 -17.95 3.18
CA MET A 39 5.42 -18.32 4.13
C MET A 39 4.95 -19.46 5.04
N PRO A 40 5.66 -20.61 5.06
CA PRO A 40 5.30 -21.73 5.92
C PRO A 40 5.35 -21.33 7.38
N ARG A 41 4.26 -21.61 8.10
CA ARG A 41 4.21 -21.36 9.55
C ARG A 41 4.65 -22.59 10.30
N ALA A 42 5.24 -22.37 11.48
CA ALA A 42 5.74 -23.44 12.36
C ALA A 42 4.67 -24.51 12.68
N ASN A 43 3.38 -24.17 12.56
CA ASN A 43 2.26 -25.05 12.90
C ASN A 43 1.59 -25.69 11.66
N GLY A 44 2.08 -25.47 10.44
CA GLY A 44 1.51 -26.05 9.22
C GLY A 44 0.15 -25.47 8.78
N GLU A 45 -0.41 -24.50 9.52
CA GLU A 45 -1.66 -23.82 9.16
C GLU A 45 -1.43 -22.84 8.01
N HIS A 46 -2.05 -23.13 6.85
CA HIS A 46 -1.92 -22.34 5.63
C HIS A 46 -3.14 -21.45 5.33
N THR A 47 -4.21 -21.52 6.12
CA THR A 47 -5.48 -20.86 5.79
C THR A 47 -6.15 -20.36 7.07
N ASP A 48 -6.46 -19.07 7.15
CA ASP A 48 -7.12 -18.36 8.26
C ASP A 48 -6.34 -18.17 9.56
N SER A 49 -5.09 -17.77 9.43
CA SER A 49 -4.34 -17.28 10.58
C SER A 49 -4.79 -15.86 11.03
N PRO A 50 -4.72 -15.55 12.35
CA PRO A 50 -4.94 -14.19 12.87
C PRO A 50 -4.09 -13.11 12.17
N ALA A 51 -2.89 -13.47 11.71
CA ALA A 51 -2.01 -12.55 11.00
C ALA A 51 -2.54 -12.16 9.60
N HIS A 52 -3.26 -13.05 8.90
CA HIS A 52 -3.92 -12.68 7.64
C HIS A 52 -5.06 -11.68 7.88
N CYS A 53 -5.84 -11.86 8.94
CA CYS A 53 -6.86 -10.89 9.33
C CYS A 53 -6.24 -9.52 9.68
N GLN A 54 -5.12 -9.50 10.41
CA GLN A 54 -4.40 -8.26 10.73
C GLN A 54 -3.85 -7.56 9.48
N LEU A 55 -3.30 -8.33 8.54
CA LEU A 55 -2.85 -7.84 7.24
C LEU A 55 -3.99 -7.17 6.47
N LEU A 56 -5.13 -7.88 6.30
CA LEU A 56 -6.29 -7.34 5.59
C LEU A 56 -6.87 -6.11 6.29
N LEU A 57 -6.92 -6.12 7.62
CA LEU A 57 -7.38 -4.97 8.40
C LEU A 57 -6.50 -3.74 8.13
N GLY A 58 -5.18 -3.87 8.14
CA GLY A 58 -4.27 -2.76 7.84
C GLY A 58 -4.46 -2.19 6.43
N ILE A 59 -4.69 -3.04 5.43
CA ILE A 59 -5.01 -2.61 4.05
C ILE A 59 -6.34 -1.84 4.03
N CYS A 60 -7.37 -2.36 4.68
CA CYS A 60 -8.67 -1.70 4.80
C CYS A 60 -8.57 -0.34 5.51
N LEU A 61 -7.74 -0.22 6.54
CA LEU A 61 -7.49 1.05 7.25
C LEU A 61 -6.83 2.09 6.33
N ALA A 62 -5.84 1.67 5.53
CA ALA A 62 -5.23 2.52 4.50
C ALA A 62 -6.26 3.01 3.48
N LEU A 63 -7.08 2.11 2.93
CA LEU A 63 -8.10 2.45 1.94
C LEU A 63 -9.17 3.37 2.54
N ARG A 64 -9.64 3.10 3.76
CA ARG A 64 -10.56 3.98 4.49
C ARG A 64 -9.97 5.38 4.70
N TYR A 65 -8.68 5.47 5.01
CA TYR A 65 -8.00 6.77 5.11
C TYR A 65 -8.03 7.53 3.76
N LEU A 66 -7.74 6.86 2.64
CA LEU A 66 -7.81 7.48 1.31
C LEU A 66 -9.24 7.88 0.92
N HIS A 67 -10.21 7.00 1.14
CA HIS A 67 -11.61 7.23 0.78
C HIS A 67 -12.29 8.31 1.64
N SER A 68 -11.80 8.54 2.86
CA SER A 68 -12.29 9.62 3.73
C SER A 68 -11.73 11.01 3.38
N ARG A 69 -10.80 11.12 2.41
CA ARG A 69 -10.33 12.43 1.95
C ARG A 69 -11.43 13.14 1.17
N GLN A 70 -11.37 14.47 1.12
CA GLN A 70 -12.29 15.29 0.33
C GLN A 70 -11.48 16.16 -0.63
N PRO A 71 -11.54 15.91 -1.95
CA PRO A 71 -12.26 14.82 -2.62
C PRO A 71 -11.68 13.44 -2.28
N CYS A 72 -12.52 12.39 -2.40
CA CYS A 72 -12.13 11.00 -2.16
C CYS A 72 -10.95 10.62 -3.06
N ILE A 73 -9.96 9.94 -2.49
CA ILE A 73 -8.81 9.44 -3.26
C ILE A 73 -9.00 7.95 -3.47
N VAL A 74 -9.08 7.52 -4.72
CA VAL A 74 -9.12 6.10 -5.10
C VAL A 74 -7.73 5.68 -5.55
N HIS A 75 -7.21 4.58 -4.99
CA HIS A 75 -5.90 4.04 -5.34
C HIS A 75 -5.79 3.64 -6.82
N GLY A 76 -6.82 2.97 -7.35
CA GLY A 76 -6.94 2.63 -8.76
C GLY A 76 -6.21 1.37 -9.21
N ASP A 77 -5.19 0.90 -8.48
CA ASP A 77 -4.43 -0.32 -8.80
C ASP A 77 -4.14 -1.15 -7.54
N LEU A 78 -5.18 -1.64 -6.87
CA LEU A 78 -5.03 -2.46 -5.67
C LEU A 78 -4.77 -3.92 -6.06
N LYS A 79 -3.56 -4.42 -5.77
CA LYS A 79 -3.13 -5.80 -6.04
C LYS A 79 -2.03 -6.22 -5.05
N PRO A 80 -1.76 -7.53 -4.86
CA PRO A 80 -0.78 -8.01 -3.88
C PRO A 80 0.63 -7.41 -4.07
N SER A 81 1.09 -7.21 -5.30
CA SER A 81 2.42 -6.64 -5.59
C SER A 81 2.57 -5.18 -5.16
N ASN A 82 1.46 -4.48 -4.90
CA ASN A 82 1.46 -3.10 -4.42
C ASN A 82 1.36 -3.05 -2.89
N ILE A 83 1.58 -4.17 -2.21
CA ILE A 83 1.53 -4.28 -0.76
C ILE A 83 2.82 -4.97 -0.28
N MET A 84 3.59 -4.25 0.52
CA MET A 84 4.71 -4.80 1.28
C MET A 84 4.28 -5.06 2.71
N VAL A 85 4.84 -6.07 3.37
CA VAL A 85 4.50 -6.50 4.72
C VAL A 85 5.74 -6.48 5.60
N GLU A 86 5.74 -5.60 6.59
CA GLU A 86 6.78 -5.56 7.62
C GLU A 86 6.35 -6.40 8.83
N GLN A 87 7.23 -7.26 9.35
CA GLN A 87 7.00 -7.90 10.64
C GLN A 87 7.39 -6.95 11.77
N ARG A 88 6.47 -6.71 12.71
CA ARG A 88 6.74 -5.95 13.95
C ARG A 88 6.29 -6.76 15.15
N SER A 89 6.67 -6.31 16.35
CA SER A 89 6.32 -6.96 17.62
C SER A 89 4.81 -7.21 17.82
N GLY A 90 3.94 -6.45 17.15
CA GLY A 90 2.48 -6.60 17.18
C GLY A 90 1.85 -7.37 16.02
N GLY A 91 2.64 -7.98 15.12
CA GLY A 91 2.16 -8.69 13.93
C GLY A 91 2.51 -8.02 12.60
N PRO A 92 1.95 -8.51 11.47
CA PRO A 92 2.23 -7.97 10.15
C PRO A 92 1.69 -6.55 9.98
N HIS A 93 2.52 -5.67 9.44
CA HIS A 93 2.19 -4.29 9.14
C HIS A 93 2.23 -4.08 7.62
N PRO A 94 1.06 -4.05 6.93
CA PRO A 94 1.03 -3.78 5.50
C PRO A 94 1.34 -2.32 5.21
N ARG A 95 2.07 -2.10 4.13
CA ARG A 95 2.31 -0.81 3.49
C ARG A 95 1.77 -0.85 2.07
N LEU A 96 0.70 -0.10 1.82
CA LEU A 96 0.18 0.10 0.47
C LEU A 96 1.13 1.04 -0.28
N LEU A 97 1.56 0.57 -1.45
CA LEU A 97 2.52 1.18 -2.36
C LEU A 97 1.84 1.59 -3.67
N ASP A 98 2.62 2.25 -4.53
CA ASP A 98 2.31 2.54 -5.93
C ASP A 98 0.98 3.26 -6.20
N PHE A 99 1.04 4.59 -6.08
CA PHE A 99 -0.07 5.49 -6.36
C PHE A 99 -0.11 5.96 -7.83
N GLY A 100 0.55 5.28 -8.77
CA GLY A 100 0.63 5.69 -10.17
C GLY A 100 -0.73 5.81 -10.88
N PHE A 101 -1.74 5.07 -10.41
CA PHE A 101 -3.12 5.11 -10.91
C PHE A 101 -4.10 5.86 -9.98
N ALA A 102 -3.59 6.47 -8.91
CA ALA A 102 -4.42 7.11 -7.91
C ALA A 102 -5.07 8.38 -8.44
N ARG A 103 -6.33 8.62 -8.05
CA ARG A 103 -7.09 9.78 -8.51
C ARG A 103 -8.01 10.34 -7.44
N ARG A 104 -8.24 11.65 -7.55
CA ARG A 104 -9.28 12.36 -6.79
C ARG A 104 -10.61 12.19 -7.51
N LEU A 105 -11.59 11.57 -6.86
CA LEU A 105 -12.97 11.52 -7.35
C LEU A 105 -13.62 12.89 -7.17
N THR A 106 -13.64 13.66 -8.24
CA THR A 106 -14.41 14.90 -8.35
C THR A 106 -15.66 14.63 -9.17
N ARG A 107 -16.65 15.54 -9.13
CA ARG A 107 -17.87 15.45 -9.96
C ARG A 107 -17.60 15.31 -11.47
N ALA A 108 -16.42 15.72 -11.93
CA ALA A 108 -15.99 15.63 -13.33
C ALA A 108 -15.17 14.36 -13.66
N ALA A 109 -14.90 13.51 -12.67
CA ALA A 109 -14.13 12.28 -12.89
C ALA A 109 -14.94 11.31 -13.76
N ARG A 110 -14.44 11.04 -14.98
CA ARG A 110 -15.06 10.05 -15.88
C ARG A 110 -14.79 8.62 -15.38
N PRO A 111 -15.76 7.70 -15.49
CA PRO A 111 -15.51 6.27 -15.25
C PRO A 111 -14.40 5.74 -16.18
N ARG A 112 -13.65 4.75 -15.70
CA ARG A 112 -12.84 3.88 -16.57
C ARG A 112 -13.57 2.53 -16.62
N GLY A 113 -14.05 2.17 -17.81
CA GLY A 113 -14.87 1.00 -18.09
C GLY A 113 -15.81 1.31 -19.24
#